data_AF-A0A9P0L1L7-F1
#
_entry.id   AF-A0A9P0L1L7-F1
#
_cell.length_a   1.000
_cell.length_b   1.000
_cell.length_c   1.000
_cell.angle_alpha   90.00
_cell.angle_beta   90.00
_cell.angle_gamma   90.00
#
_symmetry.space_group_name_H-M   'P 1'
#
loop_
_entity.id
_entity.type
_entity.pdbx_description
1 polymer ?
#
loop_
_entity_poly.entity_id
_entity_poly.type
_entity_poly.pdbx_seq_one_letter_code
_entity_poly.pdbx_strand_id
1 'polypeptide(L)'
;MEYETQNPAMDTEIPERRNPKTNKRKLDKIARVKGEPFFNNKGIAKQARVTGPDCICARLKCFEKITEDKRNTTLTKFNMLQSKDAQDSHLAGLISFGPPRQRCATG
;
A
#
# COMPACT_ATOMS: atom_id res chain seq x y z
N MET A 1 -1.48 -7.64 62.95
CA MET A 1 -2.56 -8.57 62.59
C MET A 1 -3.71 -7.66 62.16
N GLU A 2 -4.07 -7.47 60.90
CA GLU A 2 -3.76 -8.08 59.59
C GLU A 2 -3.83 -6.94 58.55
N TYR A 3 -2.98 -6.96 57.52
CA TYR A 3 -3.15 -6.08 56.37
C TYR A 3 -3.99 -6.83 55.33
N GLU A 4 -5.21 -6.35 55.06
CA GLU A 4 -6.06 -6.91 54.01
C GLU A 4 -5.44 -6.58 52.64
N THR A 5 -4.82 -7.59 52.04
CA THR A 5 -4.34 -7.52 50.67
C THR A 5 -5.54 -7.75 49.75
N GLN A 6 -6.13 -6.67 49.25
CA GLN A 6 -7.10 -6.76 48.16
C GLN A 6 -6.33 -7.19 46.90
N ASN A 7 -6.46 -8.46 46.52
CA ASN A 7 -6.07 -8.97 45.21
C ASN A 7 -7.18 -8.62 44.21
N PRO A 8 -7.05 -7.61 43.34
CA PRO A 8 -7.94 -7.52 42.20
C PRO A 8 -7.53 -8.63 41.24
N ALA A 9 -8.36 -9.66 41.14
CA ALA A 9 -8.40 -10.53 39.99
C ALA A 9 -8.66 -9.65 38.76
N MET A 10 -7.58 -9.20 38.12
CA MET A 10 -7.64 -8.67 36.76
C MET A 10 -8.09 -9.83 35.89
N ASP A 11 -9.35 -9.81 35.48
CA ASP A 11 -9.89 -10.59 34.38
C ASP A 11 -9.07 -10.24 33.13
N THR A 12 -7.91 -10.88 32.99
CA THR A 12 -7.23 -10.98 31.71
C THR A 12 -8.12 -11.88 30.87
N GLU A 13 -9.09 -11.28 30.19
CA GLU A 13 -9.72 -11.86 29.02
C GLU A 13 -8.60 -12.38 28.12
N ILE A 14 -8.39 -13.70 28.14
CA ILE A 14 -7.41 -14.37 27.30
C ILE A 14 -7.83 -14.03 25.87
N PRO A 15 -7.02 -13.28 25.09
CA PRO A 15 -7.45 -12.82 23.79
C PRO A 15 -7.80 -14.06 22.97
N GLU A 16 -9.07 -14.12 22.57
CA GLU A 16 -9.67 -15.17 21.78
C GLU A 16 -8.68 -15.66 20.73
N ARG A 17 -8.41 -16.97 20.70
CA ARG A 17 -7.43 -17.62 19.80
C ARG A 17 -7.81 -17.34 18.34
N ARG A 18 -7.42 -16.17 17.82
CA ARG A 18 -7.76 -15.74 16.46
C ARG A 18 -7.20 -16.77 15.49
N ASN A 19 -8.07 -17.33 14.65
CA ASN A 19 -7.67 -18.27 13.61
C ASN A 19 -6.43 -17.73 12.86
N PRO A 20 -5.26 -18.40 12.92
CA PRO A 20 -4.01 -17.86 12.39
C PRO A 20 -4.10 -17.51 10.90
N LYS A 21 -4.97 -18.20 10.15
CA LYS A 21 -5.25 -17.94 8.74
C LYS A 21 -5.91 -16.59 8.50
N THR A 22 -6.84 -16.15 9.37
CA THR A 22 -7.51 -14.86 9.23
C THR A 22 -6.59 -13.71 9.63
N ASN A 23 -5.75 -13.91 10.64
CA ASN A 23 -4.76 -12.92 11.05
C ASN A 23 -3.71 -12.68 9.96
N LYS A 24 -3.15 -13.76 9.38
CA LYS A 24 -2.21 -13.65 8.24
C LYS A 24 -2.80 -12.85 7.08
N ARG A 25 -4.03 -13.17 6.65
CA ARG A 25 -4.68 -12.45 5.54
C ARG A 25 -4.88 -10.96 5.85
N LYS A 26 -5.18 -10.61 7.10
CA LYS A 26 -5.31 -9.20 7.52
C LYS A 26 -3.96 -8.49 7.47
N LEU A 27 -2.90 -9.12 7.99
CA LEU A 27 -1.54 -8.58 7.93
C LEU A 27 -1.05 -8.41 6.49
N ASP A 28 -1.26 -9.41 5.63
CA ASP A 28 -0.89 -9.35 4.20
C ASP A 28 -1.63 -8.20 3.48
N LYS A 29 -2.90 -7.93 3.83
CA LYS A 29 -3.64 -6.79 3.28
C LYS A 29 -3.03 -5.46 3.72
N ILE A 30 -2.68 -5.32 4.99
CA ILE A 30 -2.02 -4.11 5.53
C ILE A 30 -0.67 -3.90 4.84
N ALA A 31 0.16 -4.94 4.74
CA ALA A 31 1.45 -4.88 4.09
C ALA A 31 1.33 -4.42 2.62
N ARG A 32 0.34 -4.95 1.88
CA ARG A 32 0.08 -4.53 0.49
C ARG A 32 -0.29 -3.06 0.35
N VAL A 33 -1.11 -2.53 1.26
CA VAL A 33 -1.50 -1.12 1.26
C VAL A 33 -0.27 -0.26 1.53
N LYS A 34 0.51 -0.59 2.56
CA LYS A 34 1.74 0.12 2.94
C LYS A 34 2.90 -0.04 1.95
N GLY A 35 2.79 -0.98 1.01
CA GLY A 35 3.89 -1.32 0.09
C GLY A 35 5.04 -2.06 0.77
N GLU A 36 4.78 -2.73 1.89
CA GLU A 36 5.74 -3.55 2.63
C GLU A 36 5.89 -4.94 1.99
N PRO A 37 7.01 -5.64 2.21
CA PRO A 37 7.18 -7.01 1.72
C PRO A 37 6.20 -7.96 2.40
N PHE A 38 5.73 -8.97 1.67
CA PHE A 38 4.79 -9.97 2.18
C PHE A 38 4.91 -11.29 1.43
N PHE A 39 4.35 -12.37 1.98
CA PHE A 39 4.26 -13.66 1.29
C PHE A 39 2.88 -13.85 0.70
N ASN A 40 2.79 -14.25 -0.55
CA ASN A 40 1.48 -14.60 -1.13
C ASN A 40 0.98 -15.97 -0.61
N ASN A 41 -0.23 -16.35 -1.01
CA ASN A 41 -0.82 -17.64 -0.64
C ASN A 41 0.00 -18.86 -1.12
N LYS A 42 0.85 -18.68 -2.13
CA LYS A 42 1.75 -19.72 -2.67
C LYS A 42 3.11 -19.75 -1.93
N GLY A 43 3.31 -18.92 -0.90
CA GLY A 43 4.59 -18.82 -0.18
C GLY A 43 5.68 -18.05 -0.93
N ILE A 44 5.34 -17.35 -2.02
CA ILE A 44 6.29 -16.55 -2.79
C ILE A 44 6.45 -15.19 -2.10
N ALA A 45 7.69 -14.83 -1.78
CA ALA A 45 8.04 -13.51 -1.25
C ALA A 45 7.77 -12.42 -2.30
N LYS A 46 7.11 -11.36 -1.87
CA LYS A 46 6.95 -10.11 -2.60
C LYS A 46 7.77 -9.05 -1.90
N GLN A 47 8.61 -8.36 -2.66
CA GLN A 47 9.46 -7.29 -2.16
C GLN A 47 8.63 -6.03 -1.86
N ALA A 48 9.23 -5.11 -1.10
CA ALA A 48 8.66 -3.79 -0.86
C ALA A 48 8.44 -3.04 -2.19
N ARG A 49 7.43 -2.17 -2.21
CA ARG A 49 7.14 -1.32 -3.37
C ARG A 49 8.25 -0.27 -3.48
N VAL A 50 8.90 -0.24 -4.64
CA VAL A 50 9.93 0.73 -4.99
C VAL A 50 9.58 1.43 -6.30
N THR A 51 10.17 2.61 -6.50
CA THR A 51 10.17 3.25 -7.81
C THR A 51 10.94 2.33 -8.76
N GLY A 52 10.31 1.92 -9.86
CA GLY A 52 10.95 1.04 -10.86
C GLY A 52 12.13 1.73 -11.58
N PRO A 53 12.80 1.00 -12.49
CA PRO A 53 13.82 1.61 -13.34
C PRO A 53 13.23 2.69 -14.25
N ASP A 54 14.09 3.53 -14.82
CA ASP A 54 13.67 4.49 -15.83
C ASP A 54 12.98 3.76 -17.00
N CYS A 55 11.77 4.22 -17.31
CA CYS A 55 10.97 3.71 -18.41
C CYS A 55 11.47 4.15 -19.80
N ILE A 56 12.44 5.08 -19.90
CA ILE A 56 13.06 5.57 -21.15
C ILE A 56 12.01 6.07 -22.16
N CYS A 57 10.87 6.57 -21.66
CA CYS A 57 9.75 6.90 -22.53
C CYS A 57 9.99 8.24 -23.26
N ALA A 58 10.04 8.19 -24.60
CA ALA A 58 10.31 9.38 -25.42
C ALA A 58 9.25 10.49 -25.27
N ARG A 59 7.99 10.11 -25.05
CA ARG A 59 6.86 11.05 -24.98
C ARG A 59 6.75 11.77 -23.65
N LEU A 60 6.74 11.00 -22.55
CA LEU A 60 6.47 11.54 -21.22
C LEU A 60 7.75 11.90 -20.46
N LYS A 61 8.90 11.28 -20.80
CA LYS A 61 10.21 11.54 -20.18
C LYS A 61 10.10 11.54 -18.65
N CYS A 62 9.43 10.54 -18.10
CA CYS A 62 8.95 10.54 -16.70
C CYS A 62 10.08 10.78 -15.70
N PHE A 63 11.25 10.18 -15.91
CA PHE A 63 12.39 10.27 -14.99
C PHE A 63 13.25 11.53 -15.21
N GLU A 64 13.20 12.14 -16.40
CA GLU A 64 13.82 13.45 -16.67
C GLU A 64 12.99 14.60 -16.10
N LYS A 65 11.66 14.55 -16.27
CA LYS A 65 10.75 15.65 -15.88
C LYS A 65 10.36 15.65 -14.42
N ILE A 66 10.32 14.48 -13.78
CA ILE A 66 9.93 14.33 -12.38
C ILE A 66 11.18 13.97 -11.61
N THR A 67 11.62 14.84 -10.69
CA THR A 67 12.80 14.60 -9.86
C THR A 67 12.63 13.36 -8.98
N GLU A 68 13.74 12.76 -8.58
CA GLU A 68 13.73 11.60 -7.70
C GLU A 68 12.97 11.85 -6.39
N ASP A 69 13.20 12.99 -5.74
CA ASP A 69 12.48 13.38 -4.52
C ASP A 69 10.97 13.43 -4.71
N LYS A 70 10.51 13.94 -5.86
CA LYS A 70 9.08 13.98 -6.18
C LYS A 70 8.53 12.57 -6.40
N ARG A 71 9.26 11.69 -7.10
CA ARG A 71 8.84 10.29 -7.29
C ARG A 71 8.75 9.56 -5.94
N ASN A 72 9.77 9.71 -5.09
CA ASN A 72 9.81 9.12 -3.75
C ASN A 72 8.69 9.67 -2.87
N THR A 73 8.47 10.99 -2.89
CA THR A 73 7.36 11.64 -2.15
C THR A 73 6.00 11.13 -2.62
N THR A 74 5.79 10.99 -3.93
CA THR A 74 4.54 10.45 -4.48
C THR A 74 4.32 9.01 -4.02
N LEU A 75 5.35 8.17 -4.08
CA LEU A 75 5.28 6.78 -3.61
C LEU A 75 4.97 6.70 -2.11
N THR A 76 5.66 7.49 -1.29
CA THR A 76 5.42 7.54 0.16
C THR A 76 3.99 7.98 0.47
N LYS A 77 3.49 9.05 -0.16
CA LYS A 77 2.11 9.53 0.02
C LYS A 77 1.09 8.46 -0.38
N PHE A 78 1.34 7.74 -1.48
CA PHE A 78 0.47 6.66 -1.93
C PHE A 78 0.43 5.48 -0.93
N ASN A 79 1.57 5.13 -0.35
CA ASN A 79 1.69 4.08 0.66
C ASN A 79 1.09 4.46 2.02
N MET A 80 0.93 5.76 2.30
CA MET A 80 0.29 6.28 3.52
C MET A 80 -1.25 6.25 3.47
N LEU A 81 -1.86 5.95 2.31
CA LEU A 81 -3.30 5.83 2.19
C LEU A 81 -3.82 4.64 3.01
N GLN A 82 -5.01 4.81 3.62
CA GLN A 82 -5.51 3.87 4.65
C GLN A 82 -5.99 2.53 4.11
N SER A 83 -6.42 2.47 2.85
CA SER A 83 -7.02 1.28 2.26
C SER A 83 -6.77 1.20 0.75
N LYS A 84 -7.02 0.01 0.18
CA LYS A 84 -6.99 -0.18 -1.28
C LYS A 84 -7.99 0.73 -1.98
N ASP A 85 -9.18 0.90 -1.43
CA ASP A 85 -10.22 1.73 -2.05
C ASP A 85 -9.80 3.21 -2.04
N ALA A 86 -9.13 3.68 -0.99
CA ALA A 86 -8.54 5.02 -0.95
C ALA A 86 -7.43 5.17 -1.99
N GLN A 87 -6.59 4.14 -2.17
CA GLN A 87 -5.57 4.10 -3.22
C GLN A 87 -6.18 4.16 -4.62
N ASP A 88 -7.19 3.33 -4.90
CA ASP A 88 -7.88 3.30 -6.19
C ASP A 88 -8.57 4.63 -6.47
N SER A 89 -9.27 5.19 -5.48
CA SER A 89 -9.96 6.48 -5.59
C SER A 89 -8.98 7.62 -5.88
N HIS A 90 -7.82 7.62 -5.21
CA HIS A 90 -6.76 8.58 -5.48
C HIS A 90 -6.27 8.47 -6.92
N LEU A 91 -5.98 7.27 -7.42
CA LEU A 91 -5.54 7.05 -8.80
C LEU A 91 -6.61 7.45 -9.81
N ALA A 92 -7.87 7.11 -9.57
CA ALA A 92 -8.99 7.47 -10.43
C ALA A 92 -9.14 8.99 -10.55
N GLY A 93 -8.98 9.73 -9.45
CA GLY A 93 -9.01 11.19 -9.46
C GLY A 93 -7.86 11.86 -10.22
N LEU A 94 -6.76 11.15 -10.48
CA LEU A 94 -5.64 11.65 -11.28
C LEU A 94 -5.79 11.39 -12.78
N ILE A 95 -6.77 10.59 -13.20
CA ILE A 95 -6.99 10.27 -14.61
C ILE A 95 -7.85 11.36 -15.25
N SER A 96 -7.30 12.04 -16.26
CA SER A 96 -8.02 12.99 -17.10
C SER A 96 -8.29 12.40 -18.49
N PHE A 97 -9.51 12.53 -18.99
CA PHE A 97 -9.86 12.18 -20.37
C PHE A 97 -9.61 13.37 -21.30
N GLY A 98 -8.85 13.14 -22.37
CA GLY A 98 -8.72 14.08 -23.48
C GLY A 98 -9.63 13.69 -24.65
N PRO A 99 -9.96 14.63 -25.56
CA PRO A 99 -10.71 14.29 -26.76
C PRO A 99 -9.95 13.25 -27.61
N PRO A 100 -10.66 12.36 -28.33
CA PRO A 100 -10.03 11.41 -29.24
C PRO A 100 -9.19 12.16 -30.29
N ARG A 101 -7.92 11.76 -30.45
CA ARG A 101 -7.08 12.30 -31.53
C ARG A 101 -7.26 11.43 -32.77
N GLN A 102 -7.82 12.00 -33.84
CA GLN A 102 -7.79 11.35 -35.15
C GLN A 102 -6.35 11.34 -35.66
N ARG A 103 -5.92 10.21 -36.22
CA ARG A 103 -4.64 10.15 -36.93
C ARG A 103 -4.86 10.85 -38.26
N CYS A 104 -4.19 11.98 -38.48
CA CYS A 104 -4.18 12.61 -39.79
C CYS A 104 -3.53 11.61 -40.76
N ALA A 105 -4.27 11.09 -41.73
CA ALA A 105 -3.66 10.37 -42.84
C ALA A 105 -2.75 11.37 -43.56
N THR A 106 -1.44 11.19 -43.42
CA THR A 106 -0.46 11.93 -44.19
C THR A 106 -0.50 11.33 -45.59
N GLY A 107 -0.97 12.10 -46.56
CA GLY A 107 -0.95 11.75 -47.99
C GLY A 107 0.45 11.88 -48.58
#